data_AF-A0A1J3HF93-F1
#
_entry.id   AF-A0A1J3HF93-F1
#
_cell.length_a   1.000
_cell.length_b   1.000
_cell.length_c   1.000
_cell.angle_alpha   90.00
_cell.angle_beta   90.00
_cell.angle_gamma   90.00
#
_symmetry.space_group_name_H-M   'P 1'
#
loop_
_entity.id
_entity.type
_entity.pdbx_description
1 polymer ?
#
loop_
_entity_poly.entity_id
_entity_poly.type
_entity_poly.pdbx_seq_one_letter_code
_entity_poly.pdbx_strand_id
1 'polypeptide(L)'
;VKFGNGQTPELNLAGHCNPAANTCTHFGSQVKDCQARGIKVMLSLGGGIGNYSIGFTEDAKVVADYLWNNFLGGKSSSRPLGDAVLDGIDFNIELGSPQHWDDLARCLSKFSNRG
;
A
#
# COMPACT_ATOMS: atom_id res chain seq x y z
N VAL A 1 -1.44 -8.42 8.71
CA VAL A 1 -1.84 -7.40 7.71
C VAL A 1 -3.28 -7.00 8.00
N LYS A 2 -3.59 -5.69 8.06
CA LYS A 2 -4.96 -5.18 8.20
C LYS A 2 -5.10 -3.83 7.49
N PHE A 3 -6.28 -3.53 6.94
CA PHE A 3 -6.65 -2.24 6.34
C PHE A 3 -8.16 -2.22 6.00
N GLY A 4 -8.71 -1.04 5.71
CA GLY A 4 -10.13 -0.85 5.40
C GLY A 4 -11.04 -1.03 6.63
N ASN A 5 -12.33 -0.74 6.48
CA ASN A 5 -13.32 -0.67 7.55
C ASN A 5 -12.91 0.25 8.71
N GLY A 6 -12.31 1.41 8.40
CA GLY A 6 -11.84 2.36 9.40
C GLY A 6 -10.64 1.89 10.24
N GLN A 7 -10.02 0.77 9.89
CA GLN A 7 -8.80 0.30 10.54
C GLN A 7 -7.58 1.11 10.08
N THR A 8 -6.67 1.41 11.00
CA THR A 8 -5.32 1.89 10.64
C THR A 8 -4.58 0.80 9.86
N PRO A 9 -4.14 1.06 8.61
CA PRO A 9 -3.44 0.06 7.82
C PRO A 9 -2.12 -0.39 8.45
N GLU A 10 -1.82 -1.67 8.34
CA GLU A 10 -0.62 -2.29 8.92
C GLU A 10 0.14 -3.10 7.86
N LEU A 11 1.37 -2.66 7.59
CA LEU A 11 2.35 -3.41 6.83
C LEU A 11 2.90 -4.56 7.67
N ASN A 12 3.16 -5.71 7.05
CA ASN A 12 3.88 -6.80 7.69
C ASN A 12 4.94 -7.32 6.70
N LEU A 13 6.21 -7.20 7.07
CA LEU A 13 7.36 -7.73 6.33
C LEU A 13 8.06 -8.83 7.14
N ALA A 14 7.29 -9.60 7.92
CA ALA A 14 7.76 -10.67 8.78
C ALA A 14 8.98 -10.23 9.63
N GLY A 15 10.07 -11.00 9.61
CA GLY A 15 11.30 -10.71 10.35
C GLY A 15 12.22 -9.67 9.70
N HIS A 16 11.86 -9.10 8.55
CA HIS A 16 12.74 -8.17 7.83
C HIS A 16 12.85 -6.80 8.52
N CYS A 17 11.76 -6.34 9.15
CA CYS A 17 11.71 -5.10 9.92
C CYS A 17 10.42 -5.03 10.74
N ASN A 18 10.36 -4.09 11.67
CA ASN A 18 9.16 -3.72 12.41
C ASN A 18 8.66 -2.33 11.95
N PRO A 19 7.53 -2.25 11.21
CA PRO A 19 6.94 -0.99 10.76
C PRO A 19 6.50 -0.07 11.91
N ALA A 20 5.97 -0.65 13.01
CA ALA A 20 5.55 0.12 14.18
C ALA A 20 6.73 0.77 14.91
N ALA A 21 7.93 0.19 14.80
CA ALA A 21 9.18 0.76 15.31
C ALA A 21 9.91 1.62 14.25
N ASN A 22 9.28 1.89 13.10
CA ASN A 22 9.85 2.67 11.99
C ASN A 22 11.19 2.12 11.44
N THR A 23 11.45 0.83 11.65
CA THR A 23 12.71 0.19 11.22
C THR A 23 12.70 -0.25 9.75
N CYS A 24 11.58 -0.07 9.04
CA CYS A 24 11.42 -0.48 7.63
C CYS A 24 11.84 0.60 6.62
N THR A 25 12.14 1.82 7.07
CA THR A 25 12.44 2.95 6.18
C THR A 25 13.68 2.74 5.31
N HIS A 26 14.63 1.92 5.77
CA HIS A 26 15.83 1.56 5.03
C HIS A 26 15.54 0.78 3.73
N PHE A 27 14.36 0.16 3.60
CA PHE A 27 13.96 -0.47 2.33
C PHE A 27 13.79 0.55 1.20
N GLY A 28 13.60 1.84 1.51
CA GLY A 28 13.45 2.87 0.49
C GLY A 28 14.65 2.97 -0.46
N SER A 29 15.88 2.87 0.04
CA SER A 29 17.07 2.85 -0.83
C SER A 29 17.13 1.59 -1.67
N GLN A 30 16.78 0.43 -1.11
CA GLN A 30 16.78 -0.84 -1.83
C GLN A 30 15.72 -0.89 -2.94
N VAL A 31 14.55 -0.31 -2.70
CA VAL A 31 13.51 -0.12 -3.73
C VAL A 31 14.07 0.70 -4.89
N LYS A 32 14.69 1.85 -4.59
CA LYS A 32 15.30 2.71 -5.62
C LYS A 32 16.42 1.99 -6.38
N ASP A 33 17.20 1.14 -5.72
CA ASP A 33 18.24 0.33 -6.37
C ASP A 33 17.65 -0.68 -7.37
N CYS A 34 16.50 -1.30 -7.05
CA CYS A 34 15.76 -2.14 -7.98
C CYS A 34 15.24 -1.34 -9.17
N GLN A 35 14.61 -0.19 -8.90
CA GLN A 35 14.04 0.69 -9.93
C GLN A 35 15.11 1.23 -10.89
N ALA A 36 16.30 1.58 -10.38
CA ALA A 36 17.45 1.99 -11.20
C ALA A 36 17.93 0.92 -12.18
N ARG A 37 17.55 -0.35 -11.97
CA ARG A 37 17.83 -1.49 -12.85
C ARG A 37 16.66 -1.81 -13.79
N GLY A 38 15.63 -0.96 -13.84
CA GLY A 38 14.43 -1.17 -14.64
C GLY A 38 13.45 -2.20 -14.04
N ILE A 39 13.63 -2.57 -12.77
CA ILE A 39 12.75 -3.52 -12.08
C ILE A 39 11.63 -2.74 -11.38
N LYS A 40 10.38 -3.08 -11.70
CA LYS A 40 9.21 -2.50 -11.04
C LYS A 40 9.01 -3.13 -9.65
N VAL A 41 8.74 -2.30 -8.66
CA VAL A 41 8.48 -2.72 -7.28
C VAL A 41 7.08 -2.25 -6.88
N MET A 42 6.24 -3.20 -6.47
CA MET A 42 4.83 -2.95 -6.12
C MET A 42 4.58 -3.30 -4.65
N LEU A 43 3.61 -2.63 -4.02
CA LEU A 43 3.07 -3.04 -2.72
C LEU A 43 1.91 -4.01 -2.96
N SER A 44 2.02 -5.22 -2.43
CA SER A 44 0.92 -6.18 -2.44
C SER A 44 -0.05 -5.93 -1.27
N LEU A 45 -1.34 -5.90 -1.58
CA LEU A 45 -2.43 -5.82 -0.61
C LEU A 45 -2.99 -7.20 -0.36
N GLY A 46 -3.27 -7.50 0.91
CA GLY A 46 -3.98 -8.72 1.31
C GLY A 46 -3.04 -9.86 1.67
N GLY A 47 -3.15 -10.98 0.95
CA GLY A 47 -2.51 -12.27 1.23
C GLY A 47 -3.39 -13.23 2.04
N GLY A 48 -3.05 -14.52 2.02
CA GLY A 48 -3.79 -15.59 2.71
C GLY A 48 -3.96 -15.47 4.23
N ILE A 49 -3.36 -14.48 4.88
CA ILE A 49 -3.52 -14.19 6.32
C ILE A 49 -3.69 -12.68 6.54
N GLY A 50 -4.82 -12.26 7.11
CA GLY A 50 -5.03 -10.87 7.49
C GLY A 50 -6.47 -10.55 7.89
N ASN A 51 -6.69 -9.31 8.33
CA ASN A 51 -8.02 -8.76 8.58
C ASN A 51 -8.24 -7.52 7.71
N TYR A 52 -8.66 -7.73 6.47
CA TYR A 52 -8.84 -6.66 5.50
C TYR A 52 -10.14 -6.84 4.72
N SER A 53 -10.77 -5.71 4.42
CA SER A 53 -11.96 -5.64 3.57
C SER A 53 -12.25 -4.17 3.30
N ILE A 54 -12.89 -3.87 2.18
CA ILE A 54 -13.43 -2.54 1.89
C ILE A 54 -14.92 -2.57 2.18
N GLY A 55 -15.37 -1.79 3.18
CA GLY A 55 -16.74 -1.91 3.70
C GLY A 55 -17.80 -1.24 2.86
N PHE A 56 -17.42 -0.14 2.20
CA PHE A 56 -18.29 0.69 1.38
C PHE A 56 -17.43 1.54 0.43
N THR A 57 -18.04 2.15 -0.59
CA THR A 57 -17.32 2.88 -1.64
C THR A 57 -16.43 4.02 -1.10
N GLU A 58 -16.86 4.77 -0.09
CA GLU A 58 -16.04 5.82 0.51
C GLU A 58 -14.82 5.26 1.27
N ASP A 59 -14.91 4.07 1.86
CA ASP A 59 -13.77 3.39 2.49
C ASP A 59 -12.69 3.05 1.45
N ALA A 60 -13.10 2.67 0.23
CA ALA A 60 -12.17 2.46 -0.88
C ALA A 60 -11.34 3.72 -1.20
N LYS A 61 -11.97 4.90 -1.14
CA LYS A 61 -11.29 6.18 -1.32
C LYS A 61 -10.31 6.46 -0.18
N VAL A 62 -10.71 6.24 1.07
CA VAL A 62 -9.82 6.42 2.24
C VAL A 62 -8.59 5.53 2.13
N VAL A 63 -8.76 4.25 1.75
CA VAL A 63 -7.64 3.33 1.54
C VAL A 63 -6.77 3.80 0.36
N ALA A 64 -7.36 4.25 -0.75
CA ALA A 64 -6.60 4.77 -1.89
C ALA A 64 -5.76 6.00 -1.51
N ASP A 65 -6.34 6.96 -0.77
CA ASP A 65 -5.64 8.15 -0.28
C ASP A 65 -4.48 7.78 0.65
N TYR A 66 -4.68 6.78 1.52
CA TYR A 66 -3.62 6.27 2.38
C TYR A 66 -2.47 5.66 1.58
N LEU A 67 -2.78 4.79 0.62
CA LEU A 67 -1.78 4.14 -0.23
C LEU A 67 -1.00 5.17 -1.06
N TRP A 68 -1.71 6.13 -1.64
CA TRP A 68 -1.12 7.21 -2.41
C TRP A 68 -0.10 8.01 -1.59
N ASN A 69 -0.49 8.43 -0.39
CA ASN A 69 0.34 9.29 0.45
C ASN A 69 1.51 8.58 1.14
N ASN A 70 1.38 7.28 1.42
CA ASN A 70 2.38 6.55 2.20
C ASN A 70 3.32 5.67 1.35
N PHE A 71 2.93 5.30 0.13
CA PHE A 71 3.70 4.37 -0.71
C PHE A 71 3.89 4.83 -2.16
N LEU A 72 2.99 5.66 -2.69
CA LEU A 72 3.08 6.18 -4.06
C LEU A 72 3.50 7.66 -4.06
N GLY A 73 3.11 8.43 -5.07
CA GLY A 73 3.57 9.81 -5.32
C GLY A 73 3.00 10.88 -4.38
N GLY A 74 2.16 10.52 -3.42
CA GLY A 74 1.66 11.46 -2.41
C GLY A 74 2.70 11.77 -1.33
N LYS A 75 2.29 12.55 -0.32
CA LYS A 75 3.18 13.01 0.75
C LYS A 75 2.67 12.55 2.12
N SER A 76 3.59 12.08 2.95
CA SER A 76 3.37 11.70 4.34
C SER A 76 4.66 11.91 5.11
N SER A 77 4.58 12.36 6.37
CA SER A 77 5.74 12.51 7.26
C SER A 77 6.25 11.18 7.82
N SER A 78 5.48 10.10 7.68
CA SER A 78 5.75 8.79 8.28
C SER A 78 5.54 7.65 7.27
N ARG A 79 6.24 7.72 6.13
CA ARG A 79 6.15 6.69 5.08
C ARG A 79 6.81 5.39 5.55
N PRO A 80 6.11 4.23 5.52
CA PRO A 80 6.63 2.98 6.10
C PRO A 80 7.92 2.46 5.47
N LEU A 81 8.10 2.68 4.16
CA LEU A 81 9.28 2.26 3.40
C LEU A 81 10.21 3.45 3.07
N GLY A 82 10.16 4.51 3.86
CA GLY A 82 10.93 5.72 3.62
C GLY A 82 10.42 6.51 2.42
N ASP A 83 11.32 7.21 1.73
CA ASP A 83 10.99 8.18 0.69
C ASP A 83 10.87 7.57 -0.72
N ALA A 84 10.94 6.25 -0.86
CA ALA A 84 10.71 5.58 -2.12
C ALA A 84 9.25 5.73 -2.58
N VAL A 85 9.08 5.86 -3.90
CA VAL A 85 7.78 5.86 -4.58
C VAL A 85 7.68 4.53 -5.31
N LEU A 86 6.72 3.69 -4.92
CA LEU A 86 6.51 2.39 -5.56
C LEU A 86 5.86 2.55 -6.94
N ASP A 87 6.10 1.58 -7.81
CA ASP A 87 5.60 1.56 -9.20
C ASP A 87 4.11 1.23 -9.30
N GLY A 88 3.52 0.67 -8.24
CA GLY A 88 2.11 0.33 -8.23
C GLY A 88 1.65 -0.47 -7.02
N ILE A 89 0.39 -0.88 -7.09
CA ILE A 89 -0.31 -1.68 -6.10
C ILE A 89 -0.71 -3.01 -6.73
N ASP A 90 -0.37 -4.10 -6.07
CA ASP A 90 -0.76 -5.46 -6.41
C ASP A 90 -1.94 -5.89 -5.53
N PHE A 91 -2.97 -6.49 -6.11
CA PHE A 91 -4.20 -6.89 -5.42
C PHE A 91 -4.20 -8.39 -5.20
N ASN A 92 -3.57 -8.85 -4.13
CA ASN A 92 -3.57 -10.25 -3.73
C ASN A 92 -4.72 -10.53 -2.73
N ILE A 93 -5.97 -10.38 -3.18
CA ILE A 93 -7.16 -10.49 -2.34
C ILE A 93 -7.66 -11.94 -2.29
N GLU A 94 -7.30 -12.65 -1.22
CA GLU A 94 -7.60 -14.08 -1.06
C GLU A 94 -8.77 -14.41 -0.11
N LEU A 95 -9.27 -13.42 0.64
CA LEU A 95 -10.27 -13.58 1.70
C LEU A 95 -11.08 -12.30 1.94
N GLY A 96 -12.16 -12.42 2.71
CA GLY A 96 -13.06 -11.32 3.03
C GLY A 96 -14.15 -11.10 1.97
N SER A 97 -14.73 -9.90 1.97
CA SER A 97 -15.76 -9.52 1.00
C SER A 97 -15.16 -9.30 -0.40
N PRO A 98 -15.82 -9.75 -1.48
CA PRO A 98 -15.40 -9.45 -2.85
C PRO A 98 -15.81 -8.05 -3.32
N GLN A 99 -16.48 -7.25 -2.50
CA GLN A 99 -17.05 -5.96 -2.89
C GLN A 99 -16.01 -4.83 -2.85
N HIS A 100 -16.22 -3.79 -3.66
CA HIS A 100 -15.51 -2.49 -3.65
C HIS A 100 -14.02 -2.50 -4.02
N TRP A 101 -13.44 -3.65 -4.39
CA TRP A 101 -12.08 -3.68 -4.95
C TRP A 101 -11.97 -2.95 -6.29
N ASP A 102 -13.04 -2.95 -7.07
CA ASP A 102 -13.17 -2.15 -8.30
C ASP A 102 -13.19 -0.64 -8.01
N ASP A 103 -13.88 -0.22 -6.95
CA ASP A 103 -13.85 1.17 -6.48
C ASP A 103 -12.43 1.58 -6.05
N LEU A 104 -11.72 0.72 -5.31
CA LEU A 104 -10.34 0.97 -4.91
C LEU A 104 -9.42 1.11 -6.13
N ALA A 105 -9.55 0.20 -7.11
CA ALA A 105 -8.80 0.26 -8.36
C ALA A 105 -9.08 1.56 -9.15
N ARG A 106 -10.35 1.98 -9.27
CA ARG A 106 -10.73 3.24 -9.90
C ARG A 106 -10.15 4.45 -9.16
N CYS A 107 -10.16 4.44 -7.83
CA CYS A 107 -9.58 5.51 -7.02
C CYS A 107 -8.07 5.61 -7.20
N LEU A 108 -7.35 4.47 -7.17
CA LEU A 108 -5.91 4.44 -7.41
C LEU A 108 -5.55 4.92 -8.81
N SER A 109 -6.28 4.48 -9.84
CA SER A 109 -6.05 4.88 -11.23
C SER A 109 -6.21 6.39 -11.46
N LYS A 110 -7.08 7.07 -10.71
CA LYS A 110 -7.23 8.53 -10.78
C LYS A 110 -5.97 9.29 -10.36
N PHE A 111 -5.07 8.68 -9.59
CA PHE A 111 -3.78 9.27 -9.22
C PHE A 111 -2.71 9.12 -10.29
N SER A 112 -2.88 8.25 -11.28
CA SER A 112 -1.89 8.05 -12.35
C SER A 112 -1.61 9.31 -13.18
N ASN A 113 -2.54 10.28 -13.18
CA ASN A 113 -2.37 11.58 -13.84
C ASN A 113 -1.65 12.63 -12.95
N ARG A 114 -1.19 12.23 -11.76
CA ARG A 114 -0.65 13.15 -10.72
C ARG A 114 0.75 12.78 -10.25
N GLY A 115 1.36 11.75 -10.83
CA GLY A 115 2.69 11.22 -10.49
C GLY A 115 3.62 11.28 -11.68
#